data_AF-A0ABD0Q3T9-F1
#
_entry.id   AF-A0ABD0Q3T9-F1
#
_cell.length_a   1.000
_cell.length_b   1.000
_cell.length_c   1.000
_cell.angle_alpha   90.00
_cell.angle_beta   90.00
_cell.angle_gamma   90.00
#
_symmetry.space_group_name_H-M   'P 1'
#
loop_
_entity.id
_entity.type
_entity.pdbx_description
1 polymer ?
#
loop_
_entity_poly.entity_id
_entity_poly.type
_entity_poly.pdbx_seq_one_letter_code
_entity_poly.pdbx_strand_id
1 'polypeptide(L)' 'FHAMDTLHRHGYDLSSALSVLVPQGGPVLCRDEMEEWSSSEANLFEEALEKYGKDFNDIRQDF' A
#
# COMPACT_ATOMS: atom_id res chain seq x y z
N PHE A 1 3.41 8.47 2.84
CA PHE A 1 3.86 8.99 4.16
C PHE A 1 5.21 8.43 4.64
N HIS A 2 5.61 7.23 4.21
CA HIS A 2 6.84 6.54 4.65
C HIS A 2 8.13 7.38 4.57
N ALA A 3 8.38 8.11 3.48
CA ALA A 3 9.65 8.84 3.29
C ALA A 3 9.89 9.95 4.34
N MET A 4 8.87 10.72 4.69
CA MET A 4 9.00 11.81 5.66
C MET A 4 9.13 11.29 7.09
N ASP A 5 8.44 10.19 7.42
CA ASP A 5 8.60 9.50 8.71
C ASP A 5 10.02 8.95 8.88
N THR A 6 10.58 8.35 7.83
CA THR A 6 11.97 7.87 7.83
C THR A 6 12.94 9.02 8.05
N LEU A 7 12.76 10.16 7.36
CA LEU A 7 13.62 11.32 7.57
C LEU A 7 13.54 11.86 9.01
N HIS A 8 12.33 11.98 9.55
CA HIS A 8 12.11 12.48 10.91
C HIS A 8 12.72 11.54 11.98
N ARG A 9 12.51 10.22 11.84
CA ARG A 9 13.03 9.20 12.76
C ARG A 9 14.56 9.17 12.79
N HIS A 10 15.21 9.56 11.71
CA HIS A 10 16.67 9.64 11.61
C HIS A 10 17.22 11.03 11.95
N GLY A 11 16.43 11.89 12.60
CA GLY A 11 16.87 13.23 13.01
C GLY A 11 17.27 14.11 11.83
N TYR A 12 16.64 13.89 10.67
CA TYR A 12 16.95 14.56 9.40
C TYR A 12 18.38 14.31 8.88
N ASP A 13 19.08 13.29 9.38
CA ASP A 13 20.31 12.82 8.76
C ASP A 13 20.00 12.03 7.48
N LEU A 14 20.38 12.62 6.34
CA LEU A 14 20.18 12.03 5.03
C LEU A 14 20.94 10.72 4.84
N SER A 15 22.17 10.61 5.37
CA SER A 15 22.98 9.40 5.14
C SER A 15 22.37 8.21 5.87
N SER A 16 22.00 8.40 7.13
CA SER A 16 21.30 7.39 7.92
C SER A 16 19.92 7.06 7.34
N ALA A 17 19.11 8.05 6.95
CA ALA A 17 17.78 7.82 6.37
C ALA A 17 17.84 7.03 5.05
N LEU A 18 18.79 7.35 4.16
CA LEU A 18 18.97 6.64 2.88
C LEU A 18 19.38 5.19 3.07
N SER A 19 20.19 4.88 4.09
CA SER A 19 20.59 3.50 4.41
C SER A 19 19.40 2.58 4.74
N VAL A 20 18.30 3.16 5.24
CA VAL A 20 17.07 2.42 5.57
C VAL A 20 16.12 2.29 4.38
N LEU A 21 16.18 3.21 3.42
CA LEU A 21 15.41 3.09 2.17
C LEU A 21 15.99 2.03 1.23
N VAL A 22 17.28 1.71 1.36
CA VAL A 22 17.98 0.68 0.57
C VAL A 22 18.82 -0.24 1.48
N PRO A 23 18.18 -1.11 2.27
CA PRO A 23 18.88 -2.12 3.07
C PRO A 23 19.60 -3.16 2.18
N GLN A 24 20.43 -4.01 2.78
CA GLN A 24 21.20 -5.04 2.05
C GLN A 24 20.34 -6.01 1.21
N GLY A 25 19.04 -6.12 1.50
CA GLY A 25 18.07 -6.93 0.74
C GLY A 25 17.43 -6.23 -0.46
N GLY A 26 17.74 -4.96 -0.72
CA GLY A 26 17.16 -4.17 -1.81
C GLY A 26 16.23 -3.03 -1.33
N PRO A 27 15.73 -2.19 -2.25
CA PRO A 27 14.92 -1.02 -1.92
C PRO A 27 13.61 -1.38 -1.21
N VAL A 28 13.18 -0.51 -0.30
CA VAL A 28 11.85 -0.61 0.32
C VAL A 28 10.79 -0.18 -0.69
N LEU A 29 9.79 -1.05 -0.92
CA LEU A 29 8.59 -0.74 -1.69
C LEU A 29 7.46 -0.37 -0.73
N CYS A 30 6.79 0.75 -0.99
CA CYS A 30 5.63 1.19 -0.25
C CYS A 30 4.47 1.32 -1.24
N ARG A 31 3.59 0.34 -1.27
CA ARG A 31 2.40 0.32 -2.11
C ARG A 31 1.18 0.67 -1.27
N ASP A 32 0.18 1.25 -1.90
CA ASP A 32 -1.15 1.34 -1.31
C ASP A 32 -2.01 0.17 -1.76
N GLU A 33 -3.18 0.00 -1.14
CA GLU A 33 -4.09 -1.11 -1.45
C GLU A 33 -4.39 -1.22 -2.95
N MET A 34 -4.55 -0.09 -3.66
CA MET A 34 -4.88 -0.10 -5.09
C MET A 34 -3.72 -0.62 -5.96
N GLU A 35 -2.47 -0.33 -5.58
CA GLU A 35 -1.28 -0.88 -6.24
C GLU A 35 -0.94 -2.32 -5.78
N GLU A 36 -1.35 -2.70 -4.56
CA GLU A 36 -1.15 -4.07 -4.04
C GLU A 36 -2.13 -5.08 -4.61
N TRP A 37 -3.34 -4.65 -4.98
CA TRP A 37 -4.35 -5.54 -5.55
C TRP A 37 -3.86 -6.21 -6.84
N SER A 38 -4.08 -7.52 -6.89
CA SER A 38 -3.95 -8.27 -8.13
C SER A 38 -5.01 -7.83 -9.13
N SER A 39 -4.74 -8.04 -10.42
CA SER A 39 -5.73 -7.76 -11.48
C SER A 39 -7.05 -8.50 -11.27
N SER A 40 -7.01 -9.71 -10.68
CA SER A 40 -8.21 -10.46 -10.31
C SER A 40 -8.98 -9.82 -9.16
N GLU A 41 -8.31 -9.31 -8.14
CA GLU A 41 -8.96 -8.66 -6.99
C GLU A 41 -9.60 -7.33 -7.39
N ALA A 42 -8.93 -6.55 -8.24
CA ALA A 42 -9.51 -5.33 -8.81
C ALA A 42 -10.80 -5.63 -9.60
N ASN A 43 -10.78 -6.66 -10.45
CA ASN A 43 -11.96 -7.06 -11.22
C ASN A 43 -13.09 -7.55 -10.31
N LEU A 44 -12.79 -8.38 -9.30
CA LEU A 44 -13.79 -8.85 -8.33
C LEU A 44 -14.42 -7.69 -7.56
N PHE A 45 -13.62 -6.70 -7.17
CA PHE A 45 -14.13 -5.52 -6.48
C PHE A 45 -15.04 -4.68 -7.39
N GLU A 46 -14.71 -4.51 -8.67
CA GLU A 46 -15.57 -3.81 -9.63
C GLU A 46 -16.92 -4.52 -9.81
N GLU A 47 -16.93 -5.84 -9.98
CA GLU A 47 -18.16 -6.65 -10.08
C GLU A 47 -19.02 -6.55 -8.81
N ALA A 48 -18.38 -6.61 -7.64
CA ALA A 48 -19.05 -6.50 -6.36
C ALA A 48 -19.65 -5.11 -6.13
N LEU A 49 -18.94 -4.06 -6.57
CA LEU A 49 -19.38 -2.67 -6.47
C LEU A 49 -20.55 -2.37 -7.42
N GLU A 50 -20.59 -2.97 -8.60
CA GLU A 50 -21.75 -2.90 -9.49
C GLU A 50 -22.98 -3.61 -8.91
N LYS A 51 -22.77 -4.75 -8.23
CA LYS A 51 -23.85 -5.59 -7.68
C LYS A 51 -24.42 -5.05 -6.37
N TYR A 52 -23.57 -4.64 -5.44
CA TYR A 52 -23.94 -4.23 -4.08
C TYR A 52 -23.82 -2.73 -3.84
N GLY A 53 -23.37 -1.95 -4.83
CA GLY A 53 -23.17 -0.51 -4.66
C GLY A 53 -22.03 -0.22 -3.69
N LYS A 54 -22.27 0.64 -2.69
CA LYS A 54 -21.25 1.03 -1.71
C LYS A 54 -21.41 0.33 -0.35
N ASP A 55 -22.09 -0.80 -0.32
CA ASP A 55 -22.10 -1.63 0.89
C ASP A 55 -20.85 -2.50 0.96
N PHE A 56 -19.79 -1.94 1.55
CA PHE A 56 -18.50 -2.62 1.66
C PHE A 56 -18.52 -3.81 2.62
N ASN A 57 -19.53 -3.94 3.50
CA ASN A 57 -19.64 -5.11 4.37
C ASN A 57 -20.09 -6.32 3.57
N ASP A 58 -21.06 -6.14 2.69
CA ASP A 58 -21.59 -7.18 1.82
C ASP A 58 -20.59 -7.56 0.73
N ILE A 59 -19.90 -6.56 0.13
CA ILE A 59 -18.81 -6.81 -0.83
C ILE A 59 -17.74 -7.72 -0.20
N ARG A 60 -17.29 -7.43 1.02
CA ARG A 60 -16.24 -8.21 1.69
C ARG A 60 -16.68 -9.61 2.11
N GLN A 61 -17.96 -9.85 2.37
CA GLN A 61 -18.43 -11.18 2.78
C GLN A 61 -18.63 -12.11 1.58
N ASP A 62 -19.04 -11.56 0.44
CA ASP A 62 -19.50 -12.34 -0.71
C ASP A 62 -18.47 -12.42 -1.85
N PHE A 63 -17.47 -11.55 -1.87
CA PHE A 63 -16.40 -11.45 -2.88
C PHE A 63 -15.02 -11.40 -2.22
#